data_AF-A0A358PHT2-F1
#
_entry.id   AF-A0A358PHT2-F1
#
_cell.length_a   1.000
_cell.length_b   1.000
_cell.length_c   1.000
_cell.angle_alpha   90.00
_cell.angle_beta   90.00
_cell.angle_gamma   90.00
#
_symmetry.space_group_name_H-M   'P 1'
#
loop_
_entity.id
_entity.type
_entity.pdbx_description
1 polymer ?
#
loop_
_entity_poly.entity_id
_entity_poly.type
_entity_poly.pdbx_seq_one_letter_code
_entity_poly.pdbx_strand_id
1 'polypeptide(L)' 'MNKVIGVKFKDSGKIYYFDPLELEIEKGGNVIVETARGLVFGEV' A
#
# COMPACT_ATOMS: atom_id res chain seq x y z
N MET A 1 15.32 -7.10 9.75
CA MET A 1 14.02 -6.73 10.36
C MET A 1 13.09 -6.51 9.19
N ASN A 2 12.16 -7.42 8.92
CA ASN A 2 11.31 -7.32 7.72
C ASN A 2 10.23 -6.27 8.01
N LYS A 3 10.27 -5.13 7.31
CA LYS A 3 9.21 -4.13 7.37
C LYS A 3 8.09 -4.58 6.44
N VAL A 4 6.85 -4.40 6.88
CA VAL A 4 5.66 -4.68 6.07
C VAL A 4 4.74 -3.48 6.22
N ILE A 5 4.21 -2.99 5.11
CA ILE A 5 3.21 -1.93 5.11
C ILE A 5 1.84 -2.52 4.78
N GLY A 6 0.81 -2.04 5.47
CA GLY A 6 -0.58 -2.26 5.06
C GLY A 6 -1.00 -1.11 4.16
N VAL A 7 -1.74 -1.39 3.10
CA VAL A 7 -2.35 -0.36 2.27
C VAL A 7 -3.85 -0.61 2.22
N LYS A 8 -4.61 0.39 2.64
CA LYS A 8 -6.07 0.40 2.61
C LYS A 8 -6.55 1.04 1.31
N PHE A 9 -7.30 0.27 0.53
CA PHE A 9 -7.89 0.76 -0.72
C PHE A 9 -9.27 1.35 -0.50
N LYS A 10 -9.52 2.56 -1.04
CA LYS A 10 -10.80 3.27 -0.90
C LYS A 10 -11.98 2.51 -1.49
N ASP A 11 -11.78 1.82 -2.61
CA ASP A 11 -12.89 1.18 -3.36
C ASP A 11 -13.49 -0.04 -2.68
N SER A 12 -12.71 -0.74 -1.83
CA SER A 12 -13.14 -2.02 -1.24
C SER A 12 -13.04 -2.08 0.28
N GLY A 13 -12.41 -1.10 0.92
CA GLY A 13 -12.12 -1.12 2.36
C GLY A 13 -11.16 -2.23 2.81
N LYS A 14 -10.63 -3.02 1.87
CA LYS A 14 -9.67 -4.10 2.12
C LYS A 14 -8.28 -3.52 2.34
N ILE A 15 -7.54 -4.17 3.24
CA ILE A 15 -6.12 -3.89 3.50
C ILE A 15 -5.30 -5.02 2.88
N TYR A 16 -4.30 -4.67 2.09
CA TYR A 16 -3.32 -5.62 1.55
C TYR A 16 -1.94 -5.27 2.10
N TYR A 17 -1.09 -6.27 2.20
CA TYR A 17 0.25 -6.11 2.78
C TYR A 17 1.31 -6.18 1.69
N PHE A 18 2.27 -5.27 1.77
CA PHE A 18 3.34 -5.13 0.78
C PHE A 18 4.69 -5.03 1.48
N ASP A 19 5.72 -5.50 0.78
CA ASP A 19 7.11 -5.25 1.14
C ASP A 19 7.46 -3.81 0.67
N PRO A 20 7.80 -2.88 1.58
CA PRO A 20 8.18 -1.52 1.20
C PRO A 20 9.57 -1.46 0.54
N LEU A 21 10.32 -2.57 0.48
CA LEU A 21 11.68 -2.63 -0.05
C LEU A 21 12.57 -1.59 0.65
N GLU A 22 13.18 -0.68 -0.11
CA GLU A 22 14.01 0.42 0.39
C GLU A 22 13.25 1.76 0.49
N LEU A 23 11.93 1.76 0.25
CA LEU A 23 11.12 2.97 0.35
C LEU A 23 10.83 3.30 1.82
N GLU A 24 11.15 4.53 2.22
CA GLU A 24 10.67 5.09 3.47
C GLU A 24 9.24 5.62 3.26
N ILE A 25 8.29 4.90 3.84
CA ILE A 25 6.86 5.18 3.71
C ILE A 25 6.32 5.48 5.10
N GLU A 26 5.69 6.65 5.25
CA GLU A 26 5.06 7.08 6.48
C GLU A 26 3.61 6.60 6.58
N LYS A 27 3.17 6.32 7.80
CA LYS A 27 1.78 5.95 8.10
C LYS A 27 0.85 7.14 7.84
N GLY A 28 -0.28 6.89 7.18
CA GLY A 28 -1.20 7.92 6.68
C GLY A 28 -0.76 8.53 5.34
N GLY A 29 0.37 8.07 4.78
CA GLY A 29 0.81 8.45 3.45
C GLY A 29 -0.09 7.89 2.35
N ASN A 30 -0.14 8.59 1.22
CA ASN A 30 -0.85 8.13 0.04
C ASN A 30 0.08 7.35 -0.87
N VAL A 31 -0.40 6.24 -1.43
CA VAL A 31 0.37 5.38 -2.32
C VAL A 31 -0.44 5.00 -3.56
N ILE A 32 0.25 4.79 -4.67
CA ILE A 32 -0.31 4.16 -5.87
C ILE A 32 0.35 2.78 -5.98
N VAL A 33 -0.47 1.75 -6.13
CA VAL A 33 -0.03 0.35 -6.13
C VAL A 33 -0.48 -0.29 -7.43
N GLU A 34 0.43 -0.98 -8.11
CA GLU A 34 0.10 -1.74 -9.31
C GLU A 34 -0.42 -3.13 -8.92
N THR A 35 -1.63 -3.46 -9.38
CA THR A 35 -2.28 -4.75 -9.16
C THR A 35 -2.51 -5.43 -10.51
N ALA A 36 -2.91 -6.70 -10.50
CA ALA A 36 -3.30 -7.42 -11.72
C ALA A 36 -4.46 -6.76 -12.50
N ARG A 37 -5.18 -5.81 -11.91
CA ARG A 37 -6.29 -5.06 -12.53
C ARG A 37 -5.90 -3.64 -12.94
N GLY A 38 -4.62 -3.26 -12.78
CA GLY A 38 -4.10 -1.92 -13.03
C GLY A 38 -3.67 -1.19 -11.76
N LEU A 39 -3.38 0.10 -11.92
CA LEU A 39 -2.97 1.01 -10.85
C LEU A 39 -4.15 1.35 -9.93
N VAL A 40 -3.92 1.30 -8.63
CA VAL A 40 -4.93 1.58 -7.60
C VAL A 40 -4.36 2.53 -6.55
N PHE A 41 -5.17 3.51 -6.13
CA PHE A 41 -4.82 4.45 -5.07
C PHE A 41 -5.19 3.91 -3.68
N GLY A 42 -4.30 4.07 -2.70
CA GLY A 42 -4.51 3.66 -1.32
C GLY A 42 -3.81 4.56 -0.30
N GLU A 43 -4.06 4.26 0.97
CA GLU A 43 -3.48 4.93 2.13
C GLU A 43 -2.78 3.89 3.03
N VAL A 44 -1.62 4.25 3.57
CA VAL A 44 -0.74 3.38 4.38
C VAL A 44 -1.15 3.34 5.85
#